data_AF-A0A7V4UHA2-F1
#
_entry.id   AF-A0A7V4UHA2-F1
#
_cell.length_a   1.000
_cell.length_b   1.000
_cell.length_c   1.000
_cell.angle_alpha   90.00
_cell.angle_beta   90.00
_cell.angle_gamma   90.00
#
_symmetry.space_group_name_H-M   'P 1'
#
loop_
_entity.id
_entity.type
_entity.pdbx_description
1 polymer ?
#
loop_
_entity_poly.entity_id
_entity_poly.type
_entity_poly.pdbx_seq_one_letter_code
_entity_poly.pdbx_strand_id
1 'polypeptide(L)'
;QVDPKVEYKREGMKLFEQMWQSIGDQTTHLIFKMEQLNEDFVSSTWVETAAIHEEAPGATEEFRRSERQAAASESGGDPEARREPIRFRGQRVGRNDLCPCGSGKKYKNCCMRKGGGMVV
;
A
#
# COMPACT_ATOMS: atom_id res chain seq x y z
N GLN A 1 -0.58 -24.19 17.46
CA GLN A 1 -1.12 -22.99 16.78
C GLN A 1 -1.62 -22.03 17.85
N VAL A 2 -1.17 -20.77 17.87
CA VAL A 2 -1.74 -19.75 18.77
C VAL A 2 -2.90 -19.07 18.04
N ASP A 3 -3.97 -18.73 18.77
CA ASP A 3 -5.16 -18.09 18.21
C ASP A 3 -4.81 -16.69 17.65
N PRO A 4 -5.04 -16.41 16.35
CA PRO A 4 -4.75 -15.12 15.73
C PRO A 4 -5.42 -13.92 16.43
N LYS A 5 -6.61 -14.12 17.03
CA LYS A 5 -7.31 -13.07 17.76
C LYS A 5 -6.59 -12.71 19.06
N VAL A 6 -5.98 -13.69 19.71
CA VAL A 6 -5.25 -13.49 20.97
C VAL A 6 -3.94 -12.75 20.69
N GLU A 7 -3.20 -13.11 19.64
CA GLU A 7 -2.01 -12.37 19.25
C GLU A 7 -2.33 -10.94 18.80
N TYR A 8 -3.39 -10.73 18.00
CA TYR A 8 -3.81 -9.38 17.62
C TYR A 8 -4.11 -8.51 18.85
N LYS A 9 -4.83 -9.05 19.84
CA LYS A 9 -5.10 -8.34 21.08
C LYS A 9 -3.81 -8.03 21.85
N ARG A 10 -2.87 -9.00 21.91
CA ARG A 10 -1.60 -8.85 22.64
C ARG A 10 -0.70 -7.80 21.99
N GLU A 11 -0.51 -7.87 20.67
CA GLU A 11 0.28 -6.90 19.91
C GLU A 11 -0.38 -5.53 19.90
N GLY A 12 -1.70 -5.45 19.74
CA GLY A 12 -2.44 -4.20 19.80
C GLY A 12 -2.30 -3.49 21.14
N MET A 13 -2.42 -4.22 22.25
CA MET A 13 -2.21 -3.64 23.59
C MET A 13 -0.76 -3.19 23.81
N LYS A 14 0.23 -3.93 23.31
CA LYS A 14 1.64 -3.54 23.38
C LYS A 14 1.92 -2.22 22.67
N LEU A 15 1.38 -2.04 21.45
CA LEU A 15 1.53 -0.79 20.69
C LEU A 15 0.82 0.38 21.37
N PHE A 16 -0.38 0.13 21.91
CA PHE A 16 -1.12 1.14 22.66
C PHE A 16 -0.36 1.61 23.91
N GLU A 17 0.22 0.69 24.68
CA GLU A 17 1.04 1.03 25.85
C GLU A 17 2.29 1.84 25.46
N GLN A 18 2.96 1.49 24.36
CA GLN A 18 4.09 2.26 23.84
C GLN A 18 3.70 3.67 23.45
N MET A 19 2.59 3.83 22.73
CA MET A 19 2.04 5.15 22.37
C MET A 19 1.71 5.95 23.64
N TRP A 20 1.05 5.33 24.62
CA TRP A 20 0.66 5.99 25.87
C TRP A 20 1.85 6.55 26.65
N GLN A 21 2.93 5.77 26.76
CA GLN A 21 4.18 6.23 27.39
C GLN A 21 4.79 7.41 26.61
N SER A 22 4.82 7.35 25.28
CA SER A 22 5.37 8.44 24.46
C SER A 22 4.61 9.76 24.62
N ILE A 23 3.28 9.71 24.81
CA ILE A 23 2.47 10.92 25.06
C ILE A 23 2.82 11.54 26.42
N GLY A 24 3.02 10.70 27.45
CA GLY A 24 3.45 11.16 28.77
C GLY A 24 4.82 11.86 28.71
N ASP A 25 5.77 11.25 28.01
CA ASP A 25 7.11 11.83 27.82
C ASP A 25 7.05 13.16 27.06
N GLN A 26 6.27 13.23 25.98
CA GLN A 26 6.10 14.48 25.21
C GLN A 26 5.45 15.59 26.05
N THR A 27 4.41 15.26 26.81
CA THR A 27 3.68 16.24 27.64
C THR A 27 4.59 16.81 28.74
N THR A 28 5.30 15.94 29.45
CA THR A 28 6.23 16.38 30.52
C THR A 28 7.39 17.18 29.95
N HIS A 29 7.96 16.73 28.82
CA HIS A 29 9.01 17.45 28.11
C HIS A 29 8.57 18.85 27.65
N LEU A 30 7.32 19.01 27.19
CA LEU A 30 6.76 20.32 26.85
C LEU A 30 6.64 21.22 28.07
N ILE A 31 6.11 20.72 29.18
CA ILE A 31 5.95 21.49 30.43
C ILE A 31 7.31 22.02 30.90
N PHE A 32 8.34 21.17 30.91
CA PHE A 32 9.68 21.57 31.34
C PHE A 32 10.42 22.47 30.33
N LYS A 33 10.09 22.40 29.04
CA LYS A 33 10.63 23.33 28.03
C LYS A 33 9.85 24.65 27.92
N MET A 34 8.67 24.73 28.53
CA MET A 34 7.81 25.93 28.49
C MET A 34 8.40 27.12 29.27
N GLU A 35 9.37 26.92 30.16
CA GLU A 35 10.08 28.03 30.82
C GLU A 35 11.04 28.77 29.87
N GLN A 36 11.35 28.22 28.69
CA GLN A 36 12.26 28.84 27.70
C GLN A 36 11.55 29.59 26.57
N LEU A 37 10.31 30.06 26.79
CA LEU A 37 9.54 30.74 25.74
C LEU A 37 10.03 32.17 25.49
N ASN A 38 10.96 32.30 24.53
CA ASN A 38 10.78 33.24 23.43
C ASN A 38 9.59 32.73 22.57
N GLU A 39 8.73 33.63 22.08
CA GLU A 39 7.54 33.31 21.27
C GLU A 39 7.81 32.36 20.09
N ASP A 40 9.04 32.37 19.56
CA ASP A 40 9.49 31.54 18.43
C ASP A 40 9.46 30.01 18.71
N PHE A 41 9.55 29.57 19.97
CA PHE A 41 9.61 28.14 20.30
C PHE A 41 8.25 27.43 20.16
N VAL A 42 7.15 28.12 20.47
CA VAL A 42 5.79 27.55 20.35
C VAL A 42 5.47 27.20 18.89
N SER A 43 5.90 28.04 17.94
CA SER A 43 5.71 27.79 16.50
C SER A 43 6.45 26.54 16.01
N SER A 44 7.61 26.22 16.57
CA SER A 44 8.41 25.05 16.16
C SER A 44 7.91 23.72 16.74
N THR A 45 7.08 23.79 17.78
CA THR A 45 6.53 22.60 18.44
C THR A 45 5.44 21.93 17.59
N TRP A 46 4.74 22.74 16.78
CA TRP A 46 3.73 22.30 15.83
C TRP A 46 4.30 22.16 14.41
N VAL A 47 5.46 21.52 14.26
CA VAL A 47 5.80 20.95 12.95
C VAL A 47 5.02 19.65 12.88
N GLU A 48 3.84 19.68 12.25
CA GLU A 48 3.15 18.48 11.81
C GLU A 48 4.20 17.58 11.16
N THR A 49 4.52 16.46 11.79
CA THR A 49 5.22 15.36 11.14
C THR A 49 4.27 14.81 10.10
N ALA A 50 4.16 15.53 8.99
CA ALA A 50 3.59 15.02 7.77
C ALA A 50 4.40 13.77 7.45
N ALA A 51 3.78 12.61 7.65
CA ALA A 51 4.28 11.36 7.11
C ALA A 51 4.19 11.51 5.60
N ILE A 52 5.22 12.10 4.99
CA ILE A 52 5.40 12.08 3.56
C ILE A 52 5.58 10.61 3.24
N HIS A 53 4.60 10.03 2.56
CA HIS A 53 4.77 8.72 1.97
C HIS A 53 5.87 8.88 0.91
N GLU A 54 7.11 8.59 1.31
CA GLU A 54 8.19 8.37 0.34
C GLU A 54 7.73 7.16 -0.47
N GLU A 55 7.26 7.43 -1.70
CA GLU A 55 6.85 6.39 -2.62
C GLU A 55 8.03 5.45 -2.78
N ALA A 56 7.89 4.25 -2.22
CA ALA A 56 8.87 3.19 -2.41
C ALA A 56 9.18 3.12 -3.91
N PRO A 57 10.46 3.14 -4.33
CA PRO A 57 10.80 3.10 -5.75
C PRO A 57 10.06 1.92 -6.35
N GLY A 58 9.15 2.22 -7.29
CA GLY A 58 8.27 1.21 -7.85
C GLY A 58 9.12 0.05 -8.36
N ALA A 59 8.78 -1.18 -7.99
CA ALA A 59 9.49 -2.41 -8.37
C ALA A 59 9.81 -2.50 -9.88
N THR A 60 9.15 -1.69 -10.71
CA THR A 60 9.45 -1.45 -12.12
C THR A 60 10.84 -0.88 -12.40
N GLU A 61 11.41 0.00 -11.56
CA GLU A 61 12.74 0.58 -11.85
C GLU A 61 13.89 -0.35 -11.46
N GLU A 62 13.74 -1.13 -10.40
CA GLU A 62 14.69 -2.20 -10.06
C GLU A 62 14.65 -3.31 -11.12
N PHE A 63 13.45 -3.63 -11.63
CA PHE A 63 13.28 -4.55 -12.75
C PHE A 63 13.86 -3.99 -14.07
N ARG A 64 13.68 -2.70 -14.37
CA ARG A 64 14.29 -2.06 -15.55
C ARG A 64 15.81 -2.00 -15.48
N ARG A 65 16.37 -1.82 -14.28
CA ARG A 65 17.81 -1.82 -14.06
C ARG A 65 18.42 -3.20 -14.26
N SER A 66 17.75 -4.27 -13.79
CA SER A 66 18.19 -5.64 -14.03
C SER A 66 18.02 -6.06 -15.50
N GLU A 67 16.96 -5.62 -16.18
CA GLU A 67 16.73 -5.87 -17.61
C GLU A 67 17.81 -5.19 -18.49
N ARG A 68 18.23 -3.97 -18.14
CA ARG A 68 19.35 -3.27 -18.82
C ARG A 68 20.71 -3.94 -18.60
N GLN A 69 20.94 -4.54 -17.43
CA GLN A 69 22.16 -5.33 -17.18
C GLN A 69 22.15 -6.67 -17.91
N ALA A 70 20.99 -7.31 -18.05
CA ALA A 70 20.82 -8.54 -18.83
C ALA A 70 20.98 -8.28 -20.34
N ALA A 71 20.44 -7.18 -20.87
CA ALA A 71 20.54 -6.82 -22.29
C ALA A 71 21.97 -6.46 -22.74
N ALA A 72 22.87 -6.09 -21.81
CA ALA A 72 24.29 -5.88 -22.12
C ALA A 72 25.08 -7.19 -22.25
N SER A 73 24.46 -8.34 -21.94
CA SER A 73 25.11 -9.65 -21.90
C SER A 73 24.68 -10.61 -23.03
N GLU A 74 23.68 -10.24 -23.85
CA GLU A 74 23.19 -11.09 -24.96
C GLU A 74 23.23 -10.32 -26.30
N SER A 75 24.43 -10.11 -26.81
CA SER A 75 24.64 -9.89 -28.24
C SER A 75 24.74 -11.24 -28.96
N GLY A 76 23.60 -11.89 -29.23
CA GLY A 76 23.58 -13.09 -30.08
C GLY A 76 22.33 -13.94 -29.93
N GLY A 77 21.29 -13.67 -30.72
CA GLY A 77 20.11 -14.53 -30.84
C GLY A 77 19.00 -13.92 -31.70
N ASP A 78 18.61 -14.65 -32.74
CA ASP A 78 17.67 -14.34 -33.84
C ASP A 78 16.26 -13.85 -33.39
N PRO A 79 15.56 -12.98 -34.15
CA PRO A 79 14.34 -12.30 -33.70
C PRO A 79 13.06 -13.03 -34.13
N GLU A 80 12.74 -14.17 -33.52
CA GLU A 80 11.44 -14.82 -33.74
C GLU A 80 10.53 -14.65 -32.50
N ALA A 81 9.50 -13.81 -32.66
CA ALA A 81 8.30 -13.68 -31.84
C ALA A 81 8.47 -13.29 -30.34
N ARG A 82 8.74 -12.01 -30.09
CA ARG A 82 8.38 -11.37 -28.81
C ARG A 82 6.85 -11.43 -28.63
N ARG A 83 6.36 -12.34 -27.81
CA ARG A 83 4.93 -12.42 -27.47
C ARG A 83 4.53 -11.18 -26.70
N GLU A 84 3.72 -10.31 -27.31
CA GLU A 84 3.20 -9.14 -26.62
C GLU A 84 2.30 -9.54 -25.45
N PRO A 85 2.41 -8.88 -24.29
CA PRO A 85 1.55 -9.17 -23.15
C PRO A 85 0.10 -8.84 -23.48
N ILE A 86 -0.80 -9.79 -23.24
CA ILE A 86 -2.25 -9.64 -23.46
C ILE A 86 -2.76 -8.54 -22.52
N ARG A 87 -3.01 -7.35 -23.07
CA ARG A 87 -3.65 -6.25 -22.35
C ARG A 87 -5.16 -6.38 -22.49
N PHE A 88 -5.87 -6.56 -21.37
CA PHE A 88 -7.33 -6.53 -21.35
C PHE A 88 -7.82 -5.12 -21.72
N ARG A 89 -8.37 -4.96 -22.93
CA ARG A 89 -8.89 -3.68 -23.45
C ARG A 89 -10.38 -3.46 -23.13
N GLY A 90 -11.00 -4.36 -22.36
CA GLY A 90 -12.41 -4.26 -21.97
C GLY A 90 -12.63 -3.29 -20.81
N GLN A 91 -13.85 -2.77 -20.69
CA GLN A 91 -14.27 -1.95 -19.56
C GLN A 91 -14.23 -2.78 -18.27
N ARG A 92 -13.51 -2.30 -17.24
CA ARG A 92 -13.43 -2.99 -15.95
C ARG A 92 -14.78 -2.84 -15.24
N VAL A 93 -15.53 -3.93 -15.14
CA VAL A 93 -16.81 -3.95 -14.43
C VAL A 93 -16.55 -3.86 -12.93
N GLY A 94 -17.10 -2.83 -12.28
CA GLY A 94 -17.01 -2.63 -10.84
C GLY A 94 -17.83 -3.66 -10.07
N ARG A 95 -17.42 -3.95 -8.83
CA ARG A 95 -18.04 -4.97 -7.96
C ARG A 95 -19.56 -4.81 -7.80
N ASN A 96 -20.06 -3.57 -7.82
CA ASN A 96 -21.49 -3.26 -7.62
C ASN A 96 -22.25 -2.96 -8.92
N ASP A 97 -21.58 -2.94 -10.07
CA ASP A 97 -22.21 -2.62 -11.37
C ASP A 97 -23.11 -3.76 -11.82
N LEU A 98 -24.01 -3.45 -12.78
CA LEU A 98 -24.83 -4.47 -13.42
C LEU A 98 -23.93 -5.51 -14.12
N CYS A 99 -24.23 -6.79 -13.90
CA CYS A 99 -23.41 -7.85 -14.43
C CYS A 99 -23.56 -7.97 -15.96
N PRO A 100 -22.46 -8.02 -16.73
CA PRO A 100 -22.49 -8.03 -18.19
C PRO A 100 -23.12 -9.30 -18.79
N CYS A 101 -23.39 -10.34 -17.99
CA CYS A 101 -24.06 -11.55 -18.45
C CYS A 101 -25.58 -11.40 -18.68
N GLY A 102 -26.12 -10.18 -18.56
CA GLY A 102 -27.54 -9.89 -18.78
C GLY A 102 -28.48 -10.35 -17.65
N SER A 103 -27.95 -10.80 -16.51
CA SER A 103 -28.76 -11.34 -15.40
C SER A 103 -29.52 -10.31 -14.58
N GLY A 104 -29.32 -9.00 -14.82
CA GLY A 104 -29.93 -7.90 -14.06
C GLY A 104 -29.44 -7.78 -12.61
N LYS A 105 -28.49 -8.61 -12.17
CA LYS A 105 -27.93 -8.62 -10.81
C LYS A 105 -26.60 -7.87 -10.74
N LYS A 106 -26.24 -7.34 -9.57
CA LYS A 106 -24.91 -6.73 -9.34
C LYS A 106 -23.80 -7.75 -9.58
N TYR A 107 -22.67 -7.34 -10.15
CA TYR A 107 -21.54 -8.20 -10.52
C TYR A 107 -21.06 -9.09 -9.37
N LYS A 108 -20.96 -8.54 -8.15
CA LYS A 108 -20.61 -9.28 -6.92
C LYS A 108 -21.53 -10.45 -6.58
N ASN A 109 -22.80 -10.37 -6.98
CA ASN A 109 -23.82 -11.36 -6.66
C ASN A 109 -24.08 -12.32 -7.83
N CYS A 110 -23.37 -12.17 -8.95
CA CYS A 110 -23.51 -12.99 -10.14
C CYS A 110 -22.17 -13.65 -10.51
N CYS A 111 -21.49 -13.17 -11.56
CA CYS A 111 -20.27 -13.77 -12.09
C CYS A 111 -19.04 -13.66 -11.17
N MET A 112 -19.05 -12.78 -10.17
CA MET A 112 -17.92 -12.68 -9.23
C MET A 112 -17.98 -13.72 -8.10
N ARG A 113 -19.16 -14.32 -7.84
CA ARG A 113 -19.36 -15.31 -6.77
C ARG A 113 -19.27 -16.75 -7.28
N LYS A 114 -19.55 -16.97 -8.56
CA LYS A 114 -19.24 -18.22 -9.25
C LYS A 114 -17.80 -18.11 -9.73
N GLY A 115 -16.90 -18.98 -9.28
CA GLY A 115 -15.51 -19.03 -9.78
C GLY A 115 -15.52 -18.99 -11.31
N GLY A 116 -15.13 -17.85 -11.87
CA GLY A 116 -15.54 -17.40 -13.19
C GLY A 116 -14.93 -18.24 -14.31
N GLY A 117 -15.77 -19.05 -14.95
CA GLY A 117 -15.56 -19.49 -16.33
C GLY A 117 -15.80 -18.31 -17.28
N MET A 118 -14.71 -17.93 -17.94
CA MET A 118 -14.58 -17.30 -19.26
C MET A 118 -15.85 -16.70 -19.89
N VAL A 119 -15.86 -15.38 -20.05
CA VAL A 119 -16.66 -14.71 -21.08
C VAL A 119 -15.69 -14.29 -22.18
N VAL A 120 -15.87 -14.91 -23.34
CA VAL A 120 -15.26 -14.55 -24.63
C VAL A 120 -15.76 -13.17 -25.06
#